data_AF-A0A6I4P5E7-F1
#
_entry.id   AF-A0A6I4P5E7-F1
#
_cell.length_a   1.000
_cell.length_b   1.000
_cell.length_c   1.000
_cell.angle_alpha   90.00
_cell.angle_beta   90.00
_cell.angle_gamma   90.00
#
_symmetry.space_group_name_H-M   'P 1'
#
loop_
_entity.id
_entity.type
_entity.pdbx_description
1 polymer ?
#
loop_
_entity_poly.entity_id
_entity_poly.type
_entity_poly.pdbx_seq_one_letter_code
_entity_poly.pdbx_strand_id
1 'polypeptide(L)'
;MNVDVGTVQLAATVVTAVCGGLFLIDAFLRRPDLAGRYWALMYVAAMLASIAYSIWHLRSDVSWVGRAIGHAAAAAAPLYLWSGARAANRRPRTFGWLAPIAAVAVLGAVFADGPEADEWAGAIVLSIAVAAGALLAALEFRGGDLGGNPTARSLSIFLLFAVGYSLLRPIAYLIRGPDEFVVTWFGSATTGLGYIAVVIVTTVTIVQMQSVRLDGSIGGRADRRSLTTEMLDEASFEALARDQLDRGTYHRVQLVLMDIEIDDRETLQQAYGRGSVEVFLAESTASLRRSAPPGAVIGHASTPGEYRMLLPGPSIEAVVERARAIQAGLRDLDEPGEVGVTLTASIGLAGTDAAGYDYDELVAAARRAVTEAQAEGGDEVVVAARGEGA
;
A
#
# COMPACT_ATOMS: atom_id res chain seq x y z
N MET A 1 -5.90 -10.08 42.23
CA MET A 1 -7.12 -9.72 41.45
C MET A 1 -7.39 -10.90 40.54
N ASN A 2 -8.34 -11.78 40.88
CA ASN A 2 -8.60 -12.99 40.08
C ASN A 2 -9.46 -12.61 38.88
N VAL A 3 -8.80 -12.35 37.75
CA VAL A 3 -9.47 -12.17 36.47
C VAL A 3 -9.89 -13.56 35.98
N ASP A 4 -11.18 -13.76 35.72
CA ASP A 4 -11.71 -15.02 35.22
C ASP A 4 -11.18 -15.34 33.81
N VAL A 5 -10.58 -16.53 33.66
CA VAL A 5 -9.93 -16.96 32.41
C VAL A 5 -10.96 -17.07 31.28
N GLY A 6 -12.15 -17.61 31.56
CA GLY A 6 -13.21 -17.76 30.57
C GLY A 6 -13.66 -16.41 29.98
N THR A 7 -13.84 -15.42 30.85
CA THR A 7 -14.20 -14.04 30.47
C THR A 7 -13.12 -13.40 29.59
N VAL A 8 -11.84 -13.55 29.95
CA VAL A 8 -10.73 -13.00 29.13
C VAL A 8 -10.68 -13.66 27.76
N GLN A 9 -10.89 -14.97 27.68
CA GLN A 9 -10.85 -15.71 26.42
C GLN A 9 -12.02 -15.36 25.50
N LEU A 10 -13.21 -15.14 26.07
CA LEU A 10 -14.35 -14.65 25.32
C LEU A 10 -14.07 -13.24 24.76
N ALA A 11 -13.51 -12.34 25.58
CA ALA A 11 -13.09 -11.02 25.13
C ALA A 11 -12.03 -11.10 24.03
N ALA A 12 -11.03 -11.99 24.16
CA ALA A 12 -10.00 -12.22 23.15
C ALA A 12 -10.58 -12.71 21.83
N THR A 13 -11.59 -13.59 21.88
CA THR A 13 -12.28 -14.08 20.69
C THR A 13 -13.08 -13.00 20.00
N VAL A 14 -13.82 -12.18 20.75
CA VAL A 14 -14.56 -11.06 20.17
C VAL A 14 -13.60 -10.08 19.50
N VAL A 15 -12.55 -9.65 20.20
CA VAL A 15 -11.56 -8.71 19.65
C VAL A 15 -10.88 -9.28 18.41
N THR A 16 -10.41 -10.52 18.48
CA THR A 16 -9.69 -11.15 17.36
C THR A 16 -10.61 -11.38 16.16
N ALA A 17 -11.88 -11.76 16.39
CA ALA A 17 -12.85 -11.92 15.32
C ALA A 17 -13.21 -10.59 14.64
N VAL A 18 -13.36 -9.51 15.41
CA VAL A 18 -13.63 -8.17 14.86
C VAL A 18 -12.42 -7.66 14.08
N CYS A 19 -11.23 -7.66 14.69
CA CYS A 19 -9.99 -7.22 14.04
C CYS A 19 -9.67 -8.04 12.79
N GLY A 20 -9.73 -9.37 12.90
CA GLY A 20 -9.48 -10.27 11.78
C GLY A 20 -10.54 -10.17 10.69
N GLY A 21 -11.82 -10.08 11.06
CA GLY A 21 -12.93 -9.91 10.12
C GLY A 21 -12.82 -8.62 9.32
N LEU A 22 -12.58 -7.48 9.99
CA LEU A 22 -12.37 -6.19 9.33
C LEU A 22 -11.18 -6.24 8.38
N PHE A 23 -10.06 -6.81 8.83
CA PHE A 23 -8.87 -6.95 7.98
C PHE A 23 -9.13 -7.84 6.78
N LEU A 24 -9.82 -8.98 6.96
CA LEU A 24 -10.13 -9.89 5.86
C LEU A 24 -11.08 -9.27 4.86
N ILE A 25 -12.12 -8.56 5.31
CA ILE A 25 -13.05 -7.83 4.43
C ILE A 25 -12.27 -6.80 3.60
N ASP A 26 -11.43 -5.99 4.24
CA ASP A 26 -10.60 -5.01 3.55
C ASP A 26 -9.65 -5.68 2.54
N ALA A 27 -8.99 -6.77 2.94
CA ALA A 27 -8.12 -7.56 2.07
C ALA A 27 -8.88 -8.14 0.86
N PHE A 28 -10.06 -8.71 1.05
CA PHE A 28 -10.89 -9.26 -0.04
C PHE A 28 -11.34 -8.17 -1.02
N LEU A 29 -11.71 -7.00 -0.51
CA LEU A 29 -12.11 -5.87 -1.35
C LEU A 29 -10.94 -5.29 -2.15
N ARG A 30 -9.72 -5.29 -1.60
CA ARG A 30 -8.56 -4.60 -2.19
C ARG A 30 -7.61 -5.46 -3.03
N ARG A 31 -7.88 -6.75 -3.27
CA ARG A 31 -6.96 -7.73 -3.90
C ARG A 31 -5.56 -7.69 -3.25
N PRO A 32 -5.32 -8.46 -2.19
CA PRO A 32 -4.14 -8.25 -1.37
C PRO A 32 -2.86 -8.65 -2.11
N ASP A 33 -1.86 -7.79 -2.00
CA ASP A 33 -0.48 -8.05 -2.39
C ASP A 33 0.10 -9.20 -1.53
N LEU A 34 1.33 -9.62 -1.83
CA LEU A 34 1.94 -10.77 -1.14
C LEU A 34 2.02 -10.56 0.38
N ALA A 35 2.27 -9.32 0.84
CA ALA A 35 2.30 -8.98 2.26
C ALA A 35 0.91 -9.11 2.90
N GLY A 36 -0.12 -8.55 2.26
CA GLY A 36 -1.50 -8.66 2.72
C GLY A 36 -1.99 -10.10 2.85
N ARG A 37 -1.57 -11.01 1.96
CA ARG A 37 -1.91 -12.44 2.05
C ARG A 37 -1.34 -13.11 3.29
N TYR A 38 -0.07 -12.82 3.65
CA TYR A 38 0.51 -13.37 4.86
C TYR A 38 -0.11 -12.77 6.12
N TRP A 39 -0.42 -11.48 6.13
CA TRP A 39 -1.15 -10.87 7.25
C TRP A 39 -2.58 -11.42 7.38
N ALA A 40 -3.25 -11.73 6.27
CA ALA A 40 -4.53 -12.45 6.29
C ALA A 40 -4.37 -13.84 6.93
N LEU A 41 -3.34 -14.60 6.56
CA LEU A 41 -3.04 -15.90 7.18
C LEU A 41 -2.72 -15.78 8.67
N MET A 42 -2.04 -14.71 9.09
CA MET A 42 -1.83 -14.40 10.52
C MET A 42 -3.18 -14.23 11.23
N TYR A 43 -4.12 -13.43 10.69
CA TYR A 43 -5.43 -13.25 11.32
C TYR A 43 -6.26 -14.52 11.34
N VAL A 44 -6.23 -15.32 10.27
CA VAL A 44 -6.89 -16.63 10.24
C VAL A 44 -6.33 -17.54 11.33
N ALA A 45 -5.00 -17.60 11.48
CA ALA A 45 -4.36 -18.35 12.56
C ALA A 45 -4.72 -17.81 13.94
N ALA A 46 -4.76 -16.49 14.11
CA ALA A 46 -5.14 -15.83 15.36
C ALA A 46 -6.59 -16.12 15.76
N MET A 47 -7.53 -16.07 14.79
CA MET A 47 -8.94 -16.40 15.00
C MET A 47 -9.12 -17.88 15.36
N LEU A 48 -8.43 -18.78 14.64
CA LEU A 48 -8.44 -20.21 14.94
C LEU A 48 -7.93 -20.48 16.37
N ALA A 49 -6.82 -19.83 16.76
CA ALA A 49 -6.28 -19.94 18.11
C ALA A 49 -7.30 -19.50 19.17
N SER A 50 -7.94 -18.36 18.97
CA SER A 50 -8.90 -17.79 19.93
C SER A 50 -10.16 -18.66 20.08
N ILE A 51 -10.70 -19.17 18.97
CA ILE A 51 -11.83 -20.10 19.00
C ILE A 51 -11.45 -21.40 19.71
N ALA A 52 -10.27 -21.94 19.42
CA ALA A 52 -9.79 -23.17 20.05
C ALA A 52 -9.54 -23.02 21.55
N TYR A 53 -9.01 -21.87 22.01
CA TYR A 53 -8.90 -21.55 23.44
C TYR A 53 -10.25 -21.34 24.11
N SER A 54 -11.22 -20.77 23.40
CA SER A 54 -12.58 -20.66 23.91
C SER A 54 -13.20 -22.05 24.13
N ILE A 55 -13.00 -22.97 23.18
CA ILE A 55 -13.39 -24.38 23.35
C ILE A 55 -12.67 -25.00 24.55
N TRP A 56 -11.36 -24.79 24.68
CA TRP A 56 -10.58 -25.34 25.80
C TRP A 56 -11.14 -24.94 27.17
N HIS A 57 -11.47 -23.66 27.35
CA HIS A 57 -11.92 -23.15 28.65
C HIS A 57 -13.43 -23.28 28.91
N LEU A 58 -14.27 -23.40 27.87
CA LEU A 58 -15.72 -23.53 28.01
C LEU A 58 -16.23 -24.97 27.95
N ARG A 59 -15.43 -25.91 27.42
CA ARG A 59 -15.83 -27.31 27.19
C ARG A 59 -14.81 -28.27 27.80
N SER A 60 -15.19 -28.90 28.91
CA SER A 60 -14.34 -29.87 29.61
C SER A 60 -14.12 -31.17 28.83
N ASP A 61 -15.10 -31.58 28.01
CA ASP A 61 -15.12 -32.84 27.26
C ASP A 61 -14.12 -32.92 26.09
N VAL A 62 -13.76 -31.79 25.50
CA VAL A 62 -12.82 -31.68 24.36
C VAL A 62 -11.68 -30.70 24.63
N SER A 63 -11.44 -30.42 25.92
CA SER A 63 -10.51 -29.40 26.42
C SER A 63 -9.08 -29.54 25.84
N TRP A 64 -8.53 -30.76 25.83
CA TRP A 64 -7.17 -31.02 25.35
C TRP A 64 -7.00 -30.78 23.84
N VAL A 65 -8.03 -31.06 23.02
CA VAL A 65 -8.01 -30.80 21.58
C VAL A 65 -8.02 -29.30 21.30
N GLY A 66 -8.86 -28.56 22.03
CA GLY A 66 -8.88 -27.09 21.98
C GLY A 66 -7.52 -26.48 22.32
N ARG A 67 -6.87 -26.97 23.38
CA ARG A 67 -5.51 -26.56 23.75
C ARG A 67 -4.49 -26.83 22.65
N ALA A 68 -4.49 -28.04 22.08
CA ALA A 68 -3.55 -28.44 21.03
C ALA A 68 -3.68 -27.56 19.78
N ILE A 69 -4.89 -27.40 19.26
CA ILE A 69 -5.17 -26.56 18.08
C ILE A 69 -4.85 -25.09 18.38
N GLY A 70 -5.21 -24.61 19.58
CA GLY A 70 -4.95 -23.26 20.04
C GLY A 70 -3.46 -22.92 20.06
N HIS A 71 -2.66 -23.77 20.70
CA HIS A 71 -1.20 -23.62 20.76
C HIS A 71 -0.59 -23.65 19.34
N ALA A 72 -1.00 -24.58 18.49
CA ALA A 72 -0.48 -24.69 17.13
C ALA A 72 -0.74 -23.43 16.29
N ALA A 73 -1.97 -22.93 16.34
CA ALA A 73 -2.38 -21.74 15.59
C ALA A 73 -1.73 -20.46 16.15
N ALA A 74 -1.60 -20.36 17.47
CA ALA A 74 -0.92 -19.25 18.14
C ALA A 74 0.57 -19.17 17.78
N ALA A 75 1.24 -20.32 17.59
CA ALA A 75 2.63 -20.37 17.14
C ALA A 75 2.82 -19.92 15.68
N ALA A 76 1.84 -20.19 14.82
CA ALA A 76 1.89 -19.83 13.40
C ALA A 76 1.68 -18.33 13.16
N ALA A 77 0.80 -17.68 13.94
CA ALA A 77 0.43 -16.27 13.75
C ALA A 77 1.63 -15.30 13.66
N PRO A 78 2.57 -15.23 14.64
CA PRO A 78 3.69 -14.29 14.58
C PRO A 78 4.68 -14.60 13.44
N LEU A 79 4.77 -15.85 12.98
CA LEU A 79 5.59 -16.21 11.82
C LEU A 79 4.98 -15.74 10.50
N TYR A 80 3.66 -15.75 10.39
CA TYR A 80 2.95 -15.11 9.27
C TYR A 80 3.06 -13.58 9.33
N LEU A 81 3.00 -12.97 10.52
CA LEU A 81 3.28 -11.54 10.70
C LEU A 81 4.66 -11.16 10.14
N TRP A 82 5.68 -11.91 10.54
CA TRP A 82 7.04 -11.73 10.06
C TRP A 82 7.16 -11.96 8.55
N SER A 83 6.56 -13.03 8.02
CA SER A 83 6.56 -13.32 6.58
C SER A 83 5.92 -12.18 5.76
N GLY A 84 4.84 -11.59 6.29
CA GLY A 84 4.20 -10.41 5.71
C GLY A 84 5.08 -9.17 5.80
N ALA A 85 5.75 -8.92 6.93
CA ALA A 85 6.71 -7.83 7.08
C ALA A 85 7.88 -7.96 6.07
N ARG A 86 8.38 -9.18 5.84
CA ARG A 86 9.40 -9.46 4.83
C ARG A 86 8.93 -9.18 3.42
N ALA A 87 7.72 -9.61 3.08
CA ALA A 87 7.10 -9.30 1.80
C ALA A 87 6.90 -7.79 1.62
N ALA A 88 6.48 -7.08 2.68
CA ALA A 88 6.29 -5.64 2.70
C ALA A 88 7.60 -4.85 2.56
N ASN A 89 8.74 -5.42 2.98
CA ASN A 89 10.10 -4.96 2.74
C ASN A 89 10.72 -5.50 1.44
N ARG A 90 9.93 -6.16 0.59
CA ARG A 90 10.34 -6.68 -0.74
C ARG A 90 11.54 -7.63 -0.67
N ARG A 91 11.66 -8.37 0.43
CA ARG A 91 12.71 -9.39 0.58
C ARG A 91 12.45 -10.53 -0.40
N PRO A 92 13.50 -11.12 -1.02
CA PRO A 92 13.34 -12.16 -2.05
C PRO A 92 12.77 -13.48 -1.51
N ARG A 93 12.86 -13.70 -0.19
CA ARG A 93 12.33 -14.90 0.49
C ARG A 93 11.52 -14.49 1.70
N THR A 94 10.28 -14.94 1.79
CA THR A 94 9.32 -14.62 2.86
C THR A 94 9.25 -15.69 3.95
N PHE A 95 9.65 -16.93 3.66
CA PHE A 95 9.71 -18.06 4.61
C PHE A 95 8.38 -18.44 5.29
N GLY A 96 7.23 -18.20 4.64
CA GLY A 96 5.91 -18.54 5.20
C GLY A 96 5.70 -20.02 5.57
N TRP A 97 6.52 -20.93 5.04
CA TRP A 97 6.51 -22.35 5.38
C TRP A 97 7.02 -22.67 6.79
N LEU A 98 7.68 -21.73 7.47
CA LEU A 98 8.10 -21.91 8.86
C LEU A 98 6.91 -21.90 9.84
N ALA A 99 5.82 -21.21 9.51
CA ALA A 99 4.61 -21.16 10.33
C ALA A 99 3.97 -22.55 10.55
N PRO A 100 3.68 -23.36 9.51
CA PRO A 100 3.16 -24.72 9.71
C PRO A 100 4.17 -25.66 10.40
N ILE A 101 5.48 -25.47 10.22
CA ILE A 101 6.49 -26.27 10.95
C ILE A 101 6.44 -25.98 12.45
N ALA A 102 6.37 -24.71 12.84
CA ALA A 102 6.23 -24.33 14.24
C ALA A 102 4.91 -24.87 14.84
N ALA A 103 3.82 -24.81 14.08
CA ALA A 103 2.54 -25.39 14.49
C ALA A 103 2.63 -26.90 14.74
N VAL A 104 3.28 -27.66 13.84
CA VAL A 104 3.49 -29.10 13.99
C VAL A 104 4.39 -29.42 15.19
N ALA A 105 5.47 -28.66 15.40
CA ALA A 105 6.37 -28.85 16.54
C ALA A 105 5.63 -28.63 17.88
N VAL A 106 4.79 -27.61 17.95
CA VAL A 106 3.97 -27.31 19.14
C VAL A 106 2.88 -28.37 19.34
N LEU A 107 2.22 -28.83 18.27
CA LEU A 107 1.31 -29.98 18.37
C LEU A 107 2.02 -31.19 18.94
N GLY A 108 3.18 -31.55 18.39
CA GLY A 108 3.99 -32.67 18.87
C GLY A 108 4.33 -32.57 20.35
N ALA A 109 4.65 -31.36 20.84
CA ALA A 109 4.90 -31.12 22.25
C ALA A 109 3.65 -31.35 23.12
N VAL A 110 2.49 -30.82 22.71
CA VAL A 110 1.22 -31.04 23.45
C VAL A 110 0.83 -32.52 23.46
N PHE A 111 1.03 -33.23 22.35
CA PHE A 111 0.76 -34.67 22.27
C PHE A 111 1.73 -35.50 23.12
N ALA A 112 2.99 -35.08 23.23
CA ALA A 112 3.99 -35.74 24.06
C ALA A 112 3.66 -35.62 25.56
N ASP A 113 3.13 -34.47 25.99
CA ASP A 113 2.68 -34.26 27.38
C ASP A 113 1.38 -35.03 27.68
N GLY A 114 0.52 -35.21 26.66
CA GLY A 114 -0.67 -36.06 26.72
C GLY A 114 -1.97 -35.34 27.12
N PRO A 115 -3.13 -36.02 27.02
CA PRO A 115 -4.43 -35.39 27.25
C PRO A 115 -4.67 -34.92 28.69
N GLU A 116 -4.11 -35.64 29.67
CA GLU A 116 -4.27 -35.37 31.11
C GLU A 116 -3.27 -34.33 31.65
N ALA A 117 -2.37 -33.82 30.80
CA ALA A 117 -1.40 -32.81 31.19
C ALA A 117 -2.08 -31.51 31.63
N ASP A 118 -1.38 -30.76 32.49
CA ASP A 118 -1.82 -29.49 33.05
C ASP A 118 -1.94 -28.37 31.99
N GLU A 119 -2.31 -27.15 32.39
CA GLU A 119 -2.46 -26.03 31.46
C GLU A 119 -1.15 -25.63 30.73
N TRP A 120 0.00 -26.14 31.18
CA TRP A 120 1.32 -25.83 30.65
C TRP A 120 1.80 -26.82 29.58
N ALA A 121 0.98 -27.81 29.22
CA ALA A 121 1.27 -28.76 28.15
C ALA A 121 1.67 -28.05 26.83
N GLY A 122 2.88 -28.31 26.34
CA GLY A 122 3.47 -27.68 25.17
C GLY A 122 3.73 -26.17 25.29
N ALA A 123 3.50 -25.55 26.45
CA ALA A 123 3.60 -24.10 26.64
C ALA A 123 5.03 -23.57 26.46
N ILE A 124 6.06 -24.36 26.81
CA ILE A 124 7.46 -23.99 26.62
C ILE A 124 7.78 -23.86 25.13
N VAL A 125 7.42 -24.87 24.33
CA VAL A 125 7.66 -24.87 22.88
C VAL A 125 6.86 -23.77 22.20
N LEU A 126 5.61 -23.57 22.62
CA LEU A 126 4.78 -22.44 22.17
C LEU A 126 5.46 -21.09 22.46
N SER A 127 5.89 -20.87 23.70
CA SER A 127 6.53 -19.63 24.14
C SER A 127 7.78 -19.32 23.32
N ILE A 128 8.61 -20.32 23.03
CA ILE A 128 9.80 -20.17 22.19
C ILE A 128 9.40 -19.82 20.75
N ALA A 129 8.41 -20.52 20.17
CA ALA A 129 7.95 -20.26 18.81
C ALA A 129 7.36 -18.84 18.65
N VAL A 130 6.52 -18.41 19.61
CA VAL A 130 5.93 -17.08 19.63
C VAL A 130 7.01 -16.01 19.81
N ALA A 131 7.94 -16.20 20.74
CA ALA A 131 9.05 -15.27 20.95
C ALA A 131 9.94 -15.17 19.70
N ALA A 132 10.27 -16.28 19.05
CA ALA A 132 11.07 -16.29 17.83
C ALA A 132 10.35 -15.54 16.68
N GLY A 133 9.08 -15.86 16.42
CA GLY A 133 8.30 -15.19 15.38
C GLY A 133 8.12 -13.70 15.63
N ALA A 134 7.81 -13.32 16.87
CA ALA A 134 7.63 -11.92 17.26
C ALA A 134 8.95 -11.13 17.20
N LEU A 135 10.08 -11.74 17.60
CA LEU A 135 11.40 -11.12 17.48
C LEU A 135 11.77 -10.89 16.01
N LEU A 136 11.59 -11.91 15.17
CA LEU A 136 11.83 -11.80 13.73
C LEU A 136 10.97 -10.71 13.09
N ALA A 137 9.67 -10.66 13.42
CA ALA A 137 8.78 -9.59 12.98
C ALA A 137 9.27 -8.21 13.45
N ALA A 138 9.61 -8.07 14.72
CA ALA A 138 10.10 -6.81 15.30
C ALA A 138 11.37 -6.31 14.59
N LEU A 139 12.34 -7.19 14.34
CA LEU A 139 13.57 -6.84 13.63
C LEU A 139 13.27 -6.41 12.18
N GLU A 140 12.35 -7.10 11.50
CA GLU A 140 11.97 -6.76 10.12
C GLU A 140 11.26 -5.40 10.05
N PHE A 141 10.39 -5.06 11.02
CA PHE A 141 9.73 -3.74 11.10
C PHE A 141 10.70 -2.56 11.34
N ARG A 142 11.93 -2.83 11.81
CA ARG A 142 12.99 -1.82 11.95
C ARG A 142 13.83 -1.62 10.70
N GLY A 143 13.76 -2.55 9.75
CA GLY A 143 14.58 -2.53 8.54
C GLY A 143 13.77 -2.26 7.27
N GLY A 144 14.48 -2.08 6.16
CA GLY A 144 13.90 -1.92 4.83
C GLY A 144 12.97 -0.71 4.72
N ASP A 145 11.99 -0.81 3.83
CA ASP A 145 11.01 0.24 3.55
C ASP A 145 10.12 0.54 4.78
N LEU A 146 9.89 -0.45 5.65
CA LEU A 146 9.11 -0.28 6.87
C LEU A 146 9.84 0.53 7.95
N GLY A 147 11.18 0.47 8.00
CA GLY A 147 11.97 1.16 9.03
C GLY A 147 11.86 2.69 9.01
N GLY A 148 11.49 3.27 7.88
CA GLY A 148 11.20 4.70 7.73
C GLY A 148 9.90 5.15 8.42
N ASN A 149 8.96 4.24 8.63
CA ASN A 149 7.64 4.56 9.15
C ASN A 149 7.63 4.55 10.71
N PRO A 150 7.26 5.66 11.37
CA PRO A 150 7.24 5.73 12.83
C PRO A 150 6.28 4.73 13.48
N THR A 151 5.13 4.45 12.86
CA THR A 151 4.16 3.46 13.34
C THR A 151 4.75 2.04 13.31
N ALA A 152 5.60 1.72 12.32
CA ALA A 152 6.32 0.45 12.27
C ALA A 152 7.27 0.27 13.45
N ARG A 153 7.99 1.34 13.81
CA ARG A 153 8.92 1.33 14.95
C ARG A 153 8.17 1.14 16.27
N SER A 154 7.03 1.80 16.44
CA SER A 154 6.18 1.63 17.61
C SER A 154 5.71 0.18 17.78
N LEU A 155 5.21 -0.45 16.71
CA LEU A 155 4.84 -1.88 16.72
C LEU A 155 6.05 -2.77 17.03
N SER A 156 7.21 -2.47 16.45
CA SER A 156 8.45 -3.22 16.74
C SER A 156 8.84 -3.17 18.22
N ILE A 157 8.75 -1.99 18.87
CA ILE A 157 9.00 -1.85 20.31
C ILE A 157 7.99 -2.67 21.11
N PHE A 158 6.71 -2.59 20.75
CA PHE A 158 5.65 -3.36 21.42
C PHE A 158 5.87 -4.88 21.29
N LEU A 159 6.26 -5.36 20.11
CA LEU A 159 6.59 -6.76 19.89
C LEU A 159 7.80 -7.22 20.73
N LEU A 160 8.81 -6.37 20.95
CA LEU A 160 9.92 -6.71 21.84
C LEU A 160 9.48 -6.91 23.30
N PHE A 161 8.51 -6.13 23.79
CA PHE A 161 7.91 -6.40 25.10
C PHE A 161 7.19 -7.75 25.12
N ALA A 162 6.44 -8.08 24.07
CA ALA A 162 5.79 -9.38 23.93
C ALA A 162 6.80 -10.54 23.89
N VAL A 163 7.96 -10.36 23.24
CA VAL A 163 9.07 -11.33 23.26
C VAL A 163 9.58 -11.53 24.69
N GLY A 164 9.86 -10.44 25.41
CA GLY A 164 10.30 -10.50 26.80
C GLY A 164 9.32 -11.26 27.69
N TYR A 165 8.03 -10.93 27.60
CA TYR A 165 6.98 -11.65 28.32
C TYR A 165 6.92 -13.14 27.95
N SER A 166 6.95 -13.45 26.65
CA SER A 166 6.83 -14.82 26.14
C SER A 166 7.98 -15.72 26.59
N LEU A 167 9.18 -15.15 26.80
CA LEU A 167 10.35 -15.87 27.32
C LEU A 167 10.37 -15.94 28.85
N LEU A 168 9.97 -14.87 29.55
CA LEU A 168 9.90 -14.89 31.01
C LEU A 168 8.85 -15.86 31.55
N ARG A 169 7.74 -16.03 30.83
CA ARG A 169 6.66 -16.97 31.18
C ARG A 169 7.14 -18.41 31.45
N PRO A 170 7.76 -19.12 30.49
CA PRO A 170 8.25 -20.48 30.73
C PRO A 170 9.41 -20.52 31.73
N ILE A 171 10.26 -19.49 31.79
CA ILE A 171 11.36 -19.41 32.78
C ILE A 171 10.78 -19.37 34.20
N ALA A 172 9.76 -18.54 34.43
CA ALA A 172 9.12 -18.42 35.74
C ALA A 172 8.48 -19.74 36.16
N TYR A 173 7.80 -20.44 35.24
CA TYR A 173 7.25 -21.77 35.48
C TYR A 173 8.34 -22.81 35.79
N LEU A 174 9.44 -22.83 35.06
CA LEU A 174 10.54 -23.78 35.30
C LEU A 174 11.25 -23.56 36.64
N ILE A 175 11.38 -22.31 37.10
CA ILE A 175 12.05 -21.99 38.36
C ILE A 175 11.14 -22.20 39.57
N ARG A 176 9.88 -21.77 39.48
CA ARG A 176 8.97 -21.67 40.63
C ARG A 176 7.84 -22.70 40.61
N GLY A 177 7.61 -23.37 39.48
CA GLY A 177 6.39 -24.14 39.26
C GLY A 177 5.15 -23.25 39.18
N PRO A 178 3.94 -23.84 39.21
CA PRO A 178 2.68 -23.10 39.15
C PRO A 178 2.29 -22.51 40.52
N ASP A 179 3.16 -21.68 41.11
CA ASP A 179 2.85 -20.95 42.35
C ASP A 179 1.91 -19.76 42.10
N GLU A 180 1.41 -19.13 43.19
CA GLU A 180 0.49 -17.99 43.10
C GLU A 180 1.04 -16.85 42.24
N PHE A 181 2.36 -16.60 42.31
CA PHE A 181 3.02 -15.57 41.53
C PHE A 181 3.01 -15.90 40.03
N VAL A 182 3.37 -17.13 39.66
CA VAL A 182 3.37 -17.60 38.26
C VAL A 182 1.96 -17.61 37.70
N VAL A 183 0.98 -18.13 38.42
CA VAL A 183 -0.43 -18.15 37.97
C VAL A 183 -0.96 -16.73 37.77
N THR A 184 -0.64 -15.80 38.67
CA THR A 184 -1.12 -14.41 38.59
C THR A 184 -0.50 -13.64 37.41
N TRP A 185 0.82 -13.70 37.23
CA TRP A 185 1.52 -12.84 36.26
C TRP A 185 1.81 -13.52 34.92
N PHE A 186 1.92 -14.85 34.92
CA PHE A 186 2.31 -15.66 33.76
C PHE A 186 1.27 -16.74 33.40
N GLY A 187 0.15 -16.79 34.10
CA GLY A 187 -0.95 -17.68 33.82
C GLY A 187 -1.75 -17.32 32.57
N SER A 188 -2.74 -18.15 32.28
CA SER A 188 -3.54 -18.11 31.06
C SER A 188 -4.35 -16.82 30.90
N ALA A 189 -4.92 -16.28 32.00
CA ALA A 189 -5.67 -15.00 31.97
C ALA A 189 -4.78 -13.82 31.56
N THR A 190 -3.62 -13.66 32.20
CA THR A 190 -2.71 -12.55 31.92
C THR A 190 -2.11 -12.65 30.52
N THR A 191 -1.80 -13.87 30.07
CA THR A 191 -1.36 -14.11 28.68
C THR A 191 -2.45 -13.73 27.67
N GLY A 192 -3.73 -14.04 27.95
CA GLY A 192 -4.86 -13.65 27.11
C GLY A 192 -5.04 -12.13 26.99
N LEU A 193 -4.86 -11.38 28.07
CA LEU A 193 -4.87 -9.92 28.04
C LEU A 193 -3.73 -9.35 27.18
N GLY A 194 -2.52 -9.91 27.32
CA GLY A 194 -1.38 -9.55 26.46
C GLY A 194 -1.67 -9.83 24.99
N TYR A 195 -2.30 -10.97 24.69
CA TYR A 195 -2.69 -11.34 23.33
C TYR A 195 -3.69 -10.34 22.72
N ILE A 196 -4.72 -9.92 23.48
CA ILE A 196 -5.65 -8.87 23.06
C ILE A 196 -4.90 -7.60 22.66
N ALA A 197 -3.97 -7.14 23.51
CA ALA A 197 -3.19 -5.95 23.24
C ALA A 197 -2.35 -6.08 21.97
N VAL A 198 -1.69 -7.24 21.76
CA VAL A 198 -0.93 -7.54 20.53
C VAL A 198 -1.82 -7.50 19.31
N VAL A 199 -2.99 -8.13 19.34
CA VAL A 199 -3.92 -8.14 18.21
C VAL A 199 -4.38 -6.72 17.87
N ILE A 200 -4.80 -5.92 18.85
CA ILE A 200 -5.26 -4.55 18.62
C ILE A 200 -4.15 -3.69 18.02
N VAL A 201 -2.98 -3.65 18.65
CA VAL A 201 -1.86 -2.82 18.21
C VAL A 201 -1.38 -3.23 16.81
N THR A 202 -1.29 -4.54 16.55
CA THR A 202 -0.93 -5.06 15.24
C THR A 202 -1.98 -4.69 14.18
N THR A 203 -3.26 -4.79 14.50
CA THR A 203 -4.36 -4.42 13.59
C THR A 203 -4.32 -2.95 13.22
N VAL A 204 -4.30 -2.07 14.22
CA VAL A 204 -4.25 -0.62 13.99
C VAL A 204 -3.01 -0.27 13.17
N THR A 205 -1.85 -0.84 13.51
CA THR A 205 -0.61 -0.56 12.80
C THR A 205 -0.65 -1.02 11.35
N ILE A 206 -1.07 -2.27 11.08
CA ILE A 206 -1.11 -2.81 9.72
C ILE A 206 -2.12 -2.03 8.87
N VAL A 207 -3.30 -1.71 9.41
CA VAL A 207 -4.32 -0.94 8.69
C VAL A 207 -3.82 0.47 8.36
N GLN A 208 -3.15 1.15 9.30
CA GLN A 208 -2.53 2.46 9.04
C GLN A 208 -1.38 2.37 8.03
N MET A 209 -0.58 1.31 8.08
CA MET A 209 0.46 1.08 7.08
C MET A 209 -0.14 0.84 5.70
N GLN A 210 -1.26 0.13 5.62
CA GLN A 210 -1.97 -0.11 4.36
C GLN A 210 -2.61 1.17 3.85
N SER A 211 -3.22 2.01 4.69
CA SER A 211 -3.79 3.29 4.26
C SER A 211 -2.74 4.25 3.72
N VAL A 212 -1.60 4.40 4.40
CA VAL A 212 -0.49 5.24 3.92
C VAL A 212 0.16 4.63 2.67
N ARG A 213 0.19 3.30 2.57
CA ARG A 213 0.62 2.62 1.33
C ARG A 213 -0.38 2.82 0.21
N LEU A 214 -1.67 3.01 0.48
CA LEU A 214 -2.67 3.30 -0.55
C LEU A 214 -2.45 4.71 -1.11
N ASP A 215 -2.26 5.69 -0.23
CA ASP A 215 -1.92 7.07 -0.61
C ASP A 215 -0.56 7.15 -1.34
N GLY A 216 0.44 6.39 -0.87
CA GLY A 216 1.75 6.27 -1.53
C GLY A 216 1.78 5.32 -2.75
N SER A 217 0.80 4.43 -2.90
CA SER A 217 0.65 3.54 -4.06
C SER A 217 -0.06 4.19 -5.23
N ILE A 218 -0.57 5.41 -5.05
CA ILE A 218 -0.80 6.33 -6.16
C ILE A 218 0.50 6.59 -6.93
N GLY A 219 1.69 6.45 -6.30
CA GLY A 219 2.99 6.62 -6.97
C GLY A 219 3.91 5.39 -7.02
N GLY A 220 3.38 4.18 -6.80
CA GLY A 220 4.20 3.13 -6.17
C GLY A 220 4.37 1.77 -6.85
N ARG A 221 3.88 1.55 -8.08
CA ARG A 221 4.30 0.49 -9.03
C ARG A 221 3.25 0.37 -10.14
N ALA A 222 3.74 0.49 -11.37
CA ALA A 222 3.08 0.10 -12.61
C ALA A 222 2.56 -1.36 -12.59
N ASP A 223 1.40 -1.61 -11.98
CA ASP A 223 0.67 -2.85 -12.19
C ASP A 223 -0.84 -2.58 -12.36
N ARG A 224 -1.21 -2.38 -13.63
CA ARG A 224 -2.55 -2.47 -14.22
C ARG A 224 -3.63 -1.58 -13.62
N ARG A 225 -3.77 -0.43 -14.30
CA ARG A 225 -5.05 0.19 -14.65
C ARG A 225 -5.86 0.72 -13.46
N SER A 226 -5.43 1.86 -12.91
CA SER A 226 -6.42 2.90 -12.60
C SER A 226 -6.93 3.45 -13.94
N LEU A 227 -7.80 2.69 -14.61
CA LEU A 227 -8.56 3.17 -15.77
C LEU A 227 -9.86 3.86 -15.34
N THR A 228 -9.93 4.28 -14.08
CA THR A 228 -11.11 4.95 -13.54
C THR A 228 -10.66 6.18 -12.77
N THR A 229 -10.88 7.33 -13.41
CA THR A 229 -11.13 8.65 -12.81
C THR A 229 -10.01 9.70 -12.79
N GLU A 230 -8.72 9.35 -12.76
CA GLU A 230 -7.64 10.38 -12.68
C GLU A 230 -6.62 10.29 -13.85
N MET A 231 -5.93 11.41 -14.17
CA MET A 231 -4.83 11.45 -15.14
C MET A 231 -3.62 10.65 -14.61
N LEU A 232 -2.74 10.16 -15.47
CA LEU A 232 -1.53 9.44 -15.03
C LEU A 232 -0.58 10.38 -14.27
N ASP A 233 0.13 9.90 -13.26
CA ASP A 233 1.31 10.60 -12.72
C ASP A 233 2.46 10.61 -13.76
N GLU A 234 3.46 11.46 -13.55
CA GLU A 234 4.59 11.64 -14.48
C GLU A 234 5.33 10.33 -14.79
N ALA A 235 5.60 9.52 -13.76
CA ALA A 235 6.34 8.27 -13.92
C ALA A 235 5.51 7.20 -14.66
N SER A 236 4.20 7.12 -14.37
CA SER A 236 3.29 6.22 -15.08
C SER A 236 3.07 6.64 -16.53
N PHE A 237 2.99 7.95 -16.80
CA PHE A 237 2.93 8.49 -18.15
C PHE A 237 4.19 8.12 -18.93
N GLU A 238 5.37 8.38 -18.38
CA GLU A 238 6.65 8.05 -19.00
C GLU A 238 6.74 6.56 -19.36
N ALA A 239 6.41 5.67 -18.42
CA ALA A 239 6.47 4.24 -18.66
C ALA A 239 5.56 3.78 -19.82
N LEU A 240 4.34 4.31 -19.90
CA LEU A 240 3.40 3.98 -20.98
C LEU A 240 3.80 4.65 -22.31
N ALA A 241 4.30 5.87 -22.26
CA ALA A 241 4.79 6.59 -23.43
C ALA A 241 5.98 5.86 -24.07
N ARG A 242 6.95 5.41 -23.25
CA ARG A 242 8.09 4.61 -23.72
C ARG A 242 7.64 3.29 -24.37
N ASP A 243 6.74 2.52 -23.75
CA ASP A 243 6.19 1.29 -24.36
C ASP A 243 5.46 1.59 -25.69
N GLN A 244 4.72 2.69 -25.78
CA GLN A 244 4.02 3.07 -27.01
C GLN A 244 4.98 3.55 -28.10
N LEU A 245 6.04 4.28 -27.76
CA LEU A 245 7.09 4.71 -28.68
C LEU A 245 7.92 3.52 -29.20
N ASP A 246 8.26 2.55 -28.33
CA ASP A 246 8.95 1.32 -28.72
C ASP A 246 8.12 0.52 -29.74
N ARG A 247 6.82 0.36 -29.48
CA ARG A 247 5.88 -0.28 -30.43
C ARG A 247 5.70 0.54 -31.70
N GLY A 248 5.62 1.87 -31.57
CA GLY A 248 5.52 2.81 -32.68
C GLY A 248 6.71 2.68 -33.63
N THR A 249 7.92 2.52 -33.09
CA THR A 249 9.14 2.27 -33.84
C THR A 249 9.03 1.00 -34.69
N TYR A 250 8.57 -0.10 -34.08
CA TYR A 250 8.42 -1.39 -34.76
C TYR A 250 7.36 -1.34 -35.88
N HIS A 251 6.25 -0.66 -35.63
CA HIS A 251 5.13 -0.58 -36.58
C HIS A 251 5.20 0.64 -37.53
N ARG A 252 6.22 1.50 -37.39
CA ARG A 252 6.36 2.77 -38.12
C ARG A 252 5.11 3.65 -38.02
N VAL A 253 4.54 3.75 -36.82
CA VAL A 253 3.37 4.59 -36.54
C VAL A 253 3.85 5.95 -36.04
N GLN A 254 3.43 7.02 -36.72
CA GLN A 254 3.72 8.38 -36.28
C GLN A 254 2.96 8.69 -34.99
N LEU A 255 3.73 9.01 -33.96
CA LEU A 255 3.26 9.51 -32.67
C LEU A 255 3.67 10.98 -32.52
N VAL A 256 2.84 11.74 -31.83
CA VAL A 256 3.10 13.14 -31.47
C VAL A 256 2.96 13.27 -29.96
N LEU A 257 3.97 13.87 -29.33
CA LEU A 257 3.92 14.29 -27.94
C LEU A 257 3.42 15.74 -27.89
N MET A 258 2.45 15.98 -27.03
CA MET A 258 1.89 17.30 -26.73
C MET A 258 2.21 17.61 -25.26
N ASP A 259 2.97 18.68 -25.03
CA ASP A 259 3.22 19.24 -23.69
C ASP A 259 2.34 20.49 -23.54
N ILE A 260 1.59 20.57 -22.44
CA ILE A 260 0.52 21.56 -22.20
C ILE A 260 0.80 22.22 -20.86
N GLU A 261 0.93 23.53 -20.85
CA GLU A 261 1.20 24.31 -19.64
C GLU A 261 0.18 25.43 -19.49
N ILE A 262 -0.47 25.51 -18.32
CA ILE A 262 -1.37 26.63 -17.99
C ILE A 262 -0.54 27.88 -17.75
N ASP A 263 -0.85 28.97 -18.46
CA ASP A 263 -0.09 30.21 -18.36
C ASP A 263 -0.34 30.93 -17.03
N ASP A 264 0.66 31.71 -16.56
CA ASP A 264 0.55 32.64 -15.44
C ASP A 264 -0.07 32.09 -14.14
N ARG A 265 0.15 30.80 -13.84
CA ARG A 265 -0.37 30.13 -12.65
C ARG A 265 -0.05 30.86 -11.33
N GLU A 266 1.15 31.42 -11.21
CA GLU A 266 1.54 32.18 -10.01
C GLU A 266 0.70 33.45 -9.84
N THR A 267 0.40 34.14 -10.94
CA THR A 267 -0.48 35.32 -10.96
C THR A 267 -1.91 34.93 -10.60
N LEU A 268 -2.42 33.81 -11.14
CA LEU A 268 -3.74 33.26 -10.77
C LEU A 268 -3.80 32.92 -9.27
N GLN A 269 -2.75 32.31 -8.72
CA GLN A 269 -2.67 31.96 -7.31
C GLN A 269 -2.61 33.20 -6.40
N GLN A 270 -1.94 34.26 -6.83
CA GLN A 270 -1.90 35.54 -6.11
C GLN A 270 -3.25 36.27 -6.14
N ALA A 271 -3.97 36.20 -7.26
CA ALA A 271 -5.24 36.90 -7.45
C ALA A 271 -6.44 36.20 -6.77
N TYR A 272 -6.53 34.86 -6.86
CA TYR A 272 -7.71 34.08 -6.44
C TYR A 272 -7.44 33.17 -5.23
N GLY A 273 -6.19 33.09 -4.79
CA GLY A 273 -5.79 32.22 -3.70
C GLY A 273 -5.69 30.75 -4.11
N ARG A 274 -5.13 29.94 -3.22
CA ARG A 274 -4.77 28.55 -3.51
C ARG A 274 -5.97 27.63 -3.78
N GLY A 275 -7.09 27.84 -3.07
CA GLY A 275 -8.27 26.97 -3.17
C GLY A 275 -8.94 27.03 -4.55
N SER A 276 -9.13 28.23 -5.10
CA SER A 276 -9.73 28.41 -6.44
C SER A 276 -8.84 27.83 -7.54
N VAL A 277 -7.52 28.01 -7.44
CA VAL A 277 -6.57 27.39 -8.38
C VAL A 277 -6.65 25.86 -8.36
N GLU A 278 -6.82 25.24 -7.18
CA GLU A 278 -6.99 23.78 -7.09
C GLU A 278 -8.27 23.31 -7.80
N VAL A 279 -9.36 24.08 -7.77
CA VAL A 279 -10.60 23.81 -8.52
C VAL A 279 -10.37 23.94 -10.03
N PHE A 280 -9.75 25.03 -10.48
CA PHE A 280 -9.42 25.23 -11.91
C PHE A 280 -8.55 24.13 -12.49
N LEU A 281 -7.55 23.66 -11.73
CA LEU A 281 -6.70 22.55 -12.16
C LEU A 281 -7.48 21.23 -12.26
N ALA A 282 -8.43 20.99 -11.35
CA ALA A 282 -9.31 19.81 -11.41
C ALA A 282 -10.24 19.86 -12.63
N GLU A 283 -10.78 21.03 -12.97
CA GLU A 283 -11.63 21.20 -14.16
C GLU A 283 -10.84 21.10 -15.46
N SER A 284 -9.64 21.67 -15.50
CA SER A 284 -8.69 21.55 -16.62
C SER A 284 -8.35 20.08 -16.89
N THR A 285 -8.05 19.32 -15.84
CA THR A 285 -7.82 17.87 -15.89
C THR A 285 -9.03 17.15 -16.51
N ALA A 286 -10.24 17.50 -16.09
CA ALA A 286 -11.47 16.91 -16.64
C ALA A 286 -11.70 17.28 -18.12
N SER A 287 -11.40 18.52 -18.51
CA SER A 287 -11.51 19.00 -19.91
C SER A 287 -10.52 18.30 -20.83
N LEU A 288 -9.25 18.24 -20.44
CA LEU A 288 -8.18 17.55 -21.16
C LEU A 288 -8.51 16.07 -21.39
N ARG A 289 -9.04 15.40 -20.37
CA ARG A 289 -9.46 14.00 -20.47
C ARG A 289 -10.61 13.80 -21.47
N ARG A 290 -11.60 14.70 -21.49
CA ARG A 290 -12.71 14.61 -22.46
C ARG A 290 -12.26 14.83 -23.90
N SER A 291 -11.22 15.64 -24.10
CA SER A 291 -10.67 15.97 -25.41
C SER A 291 -9.66 14.95 -25.94
N ALA A 292 -9.13 14.08 -25.06
CA ALA A 292 -8.16 13.05 -25.42
C ALA A 292 -8.79 11.97 -26.33
N PRO A 293 -8.19 11.64 -27.49
CA PRO A 293 -8.73 10.63 -28.38
C PRO A 293 -8.51 9.20 -27.83
N PRO A 294 -9.29 8.21 -28.29
CA PRO A 294 -9.08 6.81 -27.94
C PRO A 294 -7.66 6.36 -28.31
N GLY A 295 -6.93 5.82 -27.31
CA GLY A 295 -5.54 5.38 -27.50
C GLY A 295 -4.48 6.44 -27.24
N ALA A 296 -4.87 7.67 -26.87
CA ALA A 296 -3.95 8.62 -26.29
C ALA A 296 -3.61 8.23 -24.83
N VAL A 297 -2.36 8.46 -24.46
CA VAL A 297 -1.87 8.37 -23.08
C VAL A 297 -1.79 9.81 -22.57
N ILE A 298 -2.35 10.08 -21.39
CA ILE A 298 -2.41 11.43 -20.83
C ILE A 298 -2.03 11.42 -19.35
N GLY A 299 -1.21 12.37 -18.92
CA GLY A 299 -0.73 12.45 -17.54
C GLY A 299 -0.28 13.85 -17.13
N HIS A 300 -0.03 14.02 -15.83
CA HIS A 300 0.64 15.18 -15.26
C HIS A 300 2.12 15.16 -15.62
N ALA A 301 2.70 16.35 -15.78
CA ALA A 301 4.14 16.55 -15.86
C ALA A 301 4.72 16.86 -14.46
N SER A 302 5.89 17.49 -14.42
CA SER A 302 6.68 17.66 -13.19
C SER A 302 6.04 18.63 -12.20
N THR A 303 5.18 19.54 -12.68
CA THR A 303 4.66 20.66 -11.91
C THR A 303 3.13 20.77 -12.05
N PRO A 304 2.37 21.15 -11.00
CA PRO A 304 0.93 21.34 -11.11
C PRO A 304 0.56 22.39 -12.17
N GLY A 305 -0.32 22.04 -13.10
CA GLY A 305 -0.66 22.88 -14.26
C GLY A 305 0.08 22.51 -15.54
N GLU A 306 1.05 21.60 -15.48
CA GLU A 306 1.68 21.00 -16.66
C GLU A 306 1.13 19.59 -16.91
N TYR A 307 0.86 19.29 -18.17
CA TYR A 307 0.27 18.03 -18.61
C TYR A 307 0.92 17.55 -19.90
N ARG A 308 1.01 16.23 -20.06
CA ARG A 308 1.49 15.61 -21.29
C ARG A 308 0.47 14.67 -21.88
N MET A 309 0.42 14.66 -23.21
CA MET A 309 -0.37 13.72 -23.99
C MET A 309 0.49 13.11 -25.10
N LEU A 310 0.52 11.79 -25.19
CA LEU A 310 1.07 11.07 -26.34
C LEU A 310 -0.08 10.49 -27.13
N LEU A 311 -0.15 10.80 -28.43
CA LEU A 311 -1.23 10.34 -29.29
C LEU A 311 -0.72 9.94 -30.69
N PRO A 312 -1.39 9.00 -31.36
CA PRO A 312 -1.21 8.79 -32.79
C PRO A 312 -1.59 10.05 -33.58
N GLY A 313 -0.70 10.47 -34.46
CA GLY A 313 -0.88 11.65 -35.32
C GLY A 313 -0.53 11.29 -36.75
N PRO A 314 -1.50 10.93 -37.61
CA PRO A 314 -1.22 10.61 -39.01
C PRO A 314 -0.68 11.81 -39.80
N SER A 315 -0.89 13.03 -39.29
CA SER A 315 -0.23 14.24 -39.71
C SER A 315 -0.10 15.18 -38.50
N ILE A 316 0.91 16.04 -38.49
CA ILE A 316 1.13 17.00 -37.41
C ILE A 316 0.02 18.06 -37.39
N GLU A 317 -0.52 18.42 -38.55
CA GLU A 317 -1.60 19.40 -38.72
C GLU A 317 -2.88 18.94 -38.01
N ALA A 318 -3.24 17.67 -38.11
CA ALA A 318 -4.39 17.10 -37.41
C ALA A 318 -4.23 17.16 -35.88
N VAL A 319 -2.99 17.07 -35.39
CA VAL A 319 -2.69 17.22 -33.95
C VAL A 319 -2.71 18.69 -33.55
N VAL A 320 -2.26 19.61 -34.39
CA VAL A 320 -2.37 21.07 -34.20
C VAL A 320 -3.84 21.50 -34.07
N GLU A 321 -4.72 21.04 -34.95
CA GLU A 321 -6.15 21.33 -34.85
C GLU A 321 -6.75 20.83 -33.53
N ARG A 322 -6.33 19.66 -33.07
CA ARG A 322 -6.76 19.10 -31.78
C ARG A 322 -6.21 19.89 -30.60
N ALA A 323 -4.95 20.30 -30.65
CA ALA A 323 -4.34 21.15 -29.64
C ALA A 323 -5.11 22.48 -29.51
N ARG A 324 -5.47 23.11 -30.64
CA ARG A 324 -6.30 24.32 -30.64
C ARG A 324 -7.70 24.08 -30.06
N ALA A 325 -8.32 22.93 -30.35
CA ALA A 325 -9.60 22.58 -29.76
C ALA A 325 -9.51 22.36 -28.23
N ILE A 326 -8.42 21.75 -27.77
CA ILE A 326 -8.11 21.61 -26.34
C ILE A 326 -7.94 22.99 -25.70
N GLN A 327 -7.13 23.86 -26.31
CA GLN A 327 -6.88 25.21 -25.84
C GLN A 327 -8.18 26.02 -25.75
N ALA A 328 -9.03 25.99 -26.78
CA ALA A 328 -10.34 26.62 -26.75
C ALA A 328 -11.23 26.07 -25.62
N GLY A 329 -11.25 24.75 -25.43
CA GLY A 329 -12.00 24.12 -24.34
C GLY A 329 -11.44 24.37 -22.93
N LEU A 330 -10.21 24.87 -22.80
CA LEU A 330 -9.67 25.38 -21.52
C LEU A 330 -10.08 26.84 -21.30
N ARG A 331 -10.12 27.66 -22.36
CA ARG A 331 -10.60 29.05 -22.29
C ARG A 331 -12.08 29.15 -21.90
N ASP A 332 -12.88 28.18 -22.33
CA ASP A 332 -14.32 28.11 -22.06
C ASP A 332 -14.66 27.56 -20.65
N LEU A 333 -13.66 27.29 -19.80
CA LEU A 333 -13.89 26.87 -18.42
C LEU A 333 -14.30 28.08 -17.57
N ASP A 334 -15.60 28.25 -17.35
CA ASP A 334 -16.16 29.20 -16.39
C ASP A 334 -16.23 28.58 -14.99
N GLU A 335 -15.75 29.30 -13.95
CA GLU A 335 -15.99 28.88 -12.57
C GLU A 335 -17.49 29.06 -12.22
N PRO A 336 -18.13 28.08 -11.55
CA PRO A 336 -19.48 28.24 -11.02
C PRO A 336 -19.53 29.27 -9.88
N GLY A 337 -19.54 30.57 -10.20
CA GLY A 337 -19.78 31.64 -9.21
C GLY A 337 -18.97 32.92 -9.39
N GLU A 338 -17.91 32.93 -10.21
CA GLU A 338 -17.10 34.13 -10.46
C GLU A 338 -16.98 34.40 -11.96
N VAL A 339 -17.41 35.60 -12.37
CA VAL A 339 -17.43 36.03 -13.77
C VAL A 339 -16.04 36.50 -14.18
N GLY A 340 -15.42 35.85 -15.17
CA GLY A 340 -14.44 36.49 -16.06
C GLY A 340 -12.98 36.03 -16.02
N VAL A 341 -12.66 34.83 -15.52
CA VAL A 341 -11.29 34.28 -15.63
C VAL A 341 -11.20 33.33 -16.81
N THR A 342 -10.45 33.71 -17.85
CA THR A 342 -10.12 32.83 -18.97
C THR A 342 -8.79 32.15 -18.69
N LEU A 343 -8.80 30.82 -18.59
CA LEU A 343 -7.56 30.03 -18.53
C LEU A 343 -6.96 29.95 -19.93
N THR A 344 -5.73 30.46 -20.07
CA THR A 344 -4.93 30.26 -21.27
C THR A 344 -3.90 29.16 -21.03
N ALA A 345 -3.51 28.50 -22.12
CA ALA A 345 -2.51 27.45 -22.06
C ALA A 345 -1.60 27.52 -23.29
N SER A 346 -0.31 27.38 -23.05
CA SER A 346 0.72 27.21 -24.07
C SER A 346 0.91 25.72 -24.37
N ILE A 347 0.91 25.35 -25.65
CA ILE A 347 0.99 23.95 -26.08
C ILE A 347 2.15 23.75 -27.06
N GLY A 348 3.08 22.87 -26.70
CA GLY A 348 4.19 22.46 -27.56
C GLY A 348 3.97 21.06 -28.13
N LEU A 349 4.20 20.90 -29.44
CA LEU A 349 4.03 19.63 -30.16
C LEU A 349 5.36 19.13 -30.69
N ALA A 350 5.68 17.85 -30.47
CA ALA A 350 6.85 17.19 -31.05
C ALA A 350 6.45 15.87 -31.71
N GLY A 351 6.72 15.75 -33.00
CA GLY A 351 6.46 14.55 -33.79
C GLY A 351 7.66 13.61 -33.86
N THR A 352 7.38 12.31 -33.87
CA THR A 352 8.39 11.25 -34.08
C THR A 352 9.09 11.32 -35.45
N ASP A 353 8.51 12.00 -36.43
CA ASP A 353 9.09 12.28 -37.74
C ASP A 353 10.21 13.34 -37.71
N ALA A 354 10.18 14.20 -36.70
CA ALA A 354 11.14 15.28 -36.51
C ALA A 354 12.19 14.97 -35.43
N ALA A 355 11.77 14.39 -34.31
CA ALA A 355 12.62 14.14 -33.13
C ALA A 355 12.92 12.64 -32.89
N GLY A 356 12.45 11.74 -33.74
CA GLY A 356 12.62 10.30 -33.53
C GLY A 356 11.70 9.73 -32.44
N TYR A 357 11.95 8.48 -32.05
CA TYR A 357 11.13 7.74 -31.07
C TYR A 357 11.73 7.74 -29.66
N ASP A 358 12.84 8.46 -29.44
CA ASP A 358 13.38 8.61 -28.09
C ASP A 358 12.47 9.54 -27.28
N TYR A 359 12.05 9.05 -26.11
CA TYR A 359 11.13 9.78 -25.24
C TYR A 359 11.72 11.09 -24.73
N ASP A 360 13.00 11.09 -24.35
CA ASP A 360 13.65 12.24 -23.74
C ASP A 360 13.87 13.33 -24.78
N GLU A 361 14.21 12.96 -26.03
CA GLU A 361 14.30 13.88 -27.16
C GLU A 361 12.94 14.52 -27.52
N LEU A 362 11.86 13.72 -27.55
CA LEU A 362 10.50 14.22 -27.80
C LEU A 362 10.03 15.18 -26.72
N VAL A 363 10.22 14.84 -25.45
CA VAL A 363 9.88 15.72 -24.31
C VAL A 363 10.68 17.01 -24.39
N ALA A 364 11.98 16.93 -24.65
CA ALA A 364 12.81 18.12 -24.77
C ALA A 364 12.37 19.02 -25.95
N ALA A 365 11.97 18.42 -27.07
CA ALA A 365 11.46 19.16 -28.24
C ALA A 365 10.11 19.83 -27.95
N ALA A 366 9.16 19.11 -27.36
CA ALA A 366 7.85 19.66 -27.02
C ALA A 366 7.97 20.78 -25.97
N ARG A 367 8.80 20.60 -24.93
CA ARG A 367 9.07 21.64 -23.93
C ARG A 367 9.67 22.90 -24.53
N ARG A 368 10.62 22.79 -25.48
CA ARG A 368 11.16 23.96 -26.18
C ARG A 368 10.07 24.74 -26.92
N ALA A 369 9.14 24.03 -27.56
CA ALA A 369 8.01 24.66 -28.24
C ALA A 369 7.04 25.37 -27.25
N VAL A 370 6.81 24.81 -26.06
CA VAL A 370 6.06 25.52 -24.98
C VAL A 370 6.79 26.80 -24.57
N THR A 371 8.10 26.72 -24.33
CA THR A 371 8.90 27.90 -23.96
C THR A 371 8.87 28.98 -25.04
N GLU A 372 8.87 28.60 -26.32
CA GLU A 372 8.71 29.52 -27.45
C GLU A 372 7.33 30.19 -27.43
N ALA A 373 6.25 29.42 -27.27
CA ALA A 373 4.89 29.96 -27.14
C ALA A 373 4.76 30.96 -25.98
N GLN A 374 5.33 30.63 -24.82
CA GLN A 374 5.33 31.52 -23.65
C GLN A 374 6.14 32.79 -23.89
N ALA A 375 7.25 32.72 -24.65
CA ALA A 375 8.06 33.89 -24.99
C ALA A 375 7.35 34.85 -25.96
N GLU A 376 6.41 34.33 -26.77
CA GLU A 376 5.61 35.11 -27.74
C GLU A 376 4.32 35.71 -27.14
N GLY A 377 4.03 35.42 -25.88
CA GLY A 377 2.90 36.00 -25.14
C GLY A 377 1.93 34.96 -24.55
N GLY A 378 2.24 33.67 -24.67
CA GLY A 378 1.40 32.58 -24.18
C GLY A 378 0.20 32.30 -25.06
N ASP A 379 -0.69 31.41 -24.60
CA ASP A 379 -1.93 31.07 -25.29
C ASP A 379 -1.76 30.65 -26.77
N GLU A 380 -0.65 29.97 -27.09
CA GLU A 380 -0.28 29.57 -28.44
C GLU A 380 0.05 28.07 -28.57
N VAL A 381 -0.13 27.53 -29.77
CA VAL A 381 0.25 26.16 -30.15
C VAL A 381 1.44 26.19 -31.09
N VAL A 382 2.59 25.71 -30.62
CA VAL A 382 3.85 25.70 -31.38
C VAL A 382 4.27 24.26 -31.70
N VAL A 383 4.75 24.04 -32.93
CA VAL A 383 5.31 22.76 -33.37
C VAL A 383 6.82 22.84 -33.32
N ALA A 384 7.45 21.92 -32.62
CA ALA A 384 8.91 21.84 -32.53
C ALA A 384 9.53 21.69 -33.93
N ALA A 385 10.46 22.59 -34.25
CA ALA A 385 11.20 22.54 -35.49
C ALA A 385 12.01 21.23 -35.59
N ARG A 386 12.19 20.75 -36.83
CA ARG A 386 13.00 19.58 -37.12
C ARG A 386 14.44 19.84 -36.64
N GLY A 387 14.96 19.01 -35.74
CA GLY A 387 16.35 19.11 -35.33
C GLY A 387 17.25 18.87 -36.54
N GLU A 388 18.01 19.89 -36.96
CA GLU A 388 19.10 19.72 -37.91
C GLU A 388 20.22 18.94 -37.22
N GLY A 389 20.17 17.60 -37.25
CA GLY A 389 21.22 16.79 -36.65
C GLY A 389 20.91 15.32 -36.50
N ALA A 390 21.00 14.57 -37.60
CA ALA A 390 21.46 13.18 -37.62
C ALA A 390 22.13 12.88 -38.96
#